data_AF-A0AAE1TLB5-F1
#
_entry.id   AF-A0AAE1TLB5-F1
#
_cell.length_a   1.000
_cell.length_b   1.000
_cell.length_c   1.000
_cell.angle_alpha   90.00
_cell.angle_beta   90.00
_cell.angle_gamma   90.00
#
_symmetry.space_group_name_H-M   'P 1'
#
loop_
_entity.id
_entity.type
_entity.pdbx_description
1 polymer ?
#
loop_
_entity_poly.entity_id
_entity_poly.type
_entity_poly.pdbx_seq_one_letter_code
_entity_poly.pdbx_strand_id
1 'polypeptide(L)'
;GHFSSRSDVWSFGVTLWEMLTLARTQPHEKMSDEAVIDNLTHTYHDDGQQVLLPQPMLCPKEIYDLMCECWRRDEADRPNFRDIHVFLQRKNHGYSPQA
;
A
#
# COMPACT_ATOMS: atom_id res chain seq x y z
N GLY A 1 10.27 11.22 12.54
CA GLY A 1 9.67 10.75 11.29
C GLY A 1 9.58 11.91 10.31
N HIS A 2 9.81 11.66 9.03
CA HIS A 2 9.56 12.61 7.96
C HIS A 2 8.13 12.38 7.45
N PHE A 3 7.27 13.40 7.56
CA PHE A 3 5.87 13.33 7.11
C PHE A 3 5.69 14.20 5.87
N SER A 4 5.14 13.62 4.81
CA SER A 4 4.94 14.25 3.52
C SER A 4 3.71 13.67 2.82
N SER A 5 3.22 14.32 1.76
CA SER A 5 2.17 13.70 0.93
C SER A 5 2.61 12.35 0.33
N ARG A 6 3.93 12.10 0.22
CA ARG A 6 4.47 10.81 -0.23
C ARG A 6 4.47 9.76 0.88
N SER A 7 4.59 10.14 2.16
CA SER A 7 4.32 9.22 3.27
C SER A 7 2.83 8.91 3.39
N ASP A 8 1.95 9.86 3.09
CA ASP A 8 0.51 9.61 3.05
C ASP A 8 0.12 8.60 1.96
N VAL A 9 0.79 8.62 0.81
CA VAL A 9 0.63 7.60 -0.25
C VAL A 9 1.01 6.21 0.26
N TRP A 10 2.10 6.08 1.02
CA TRP A 10 2.48 4.81 1.64
C TRP A 10 1.37 4.28 2.55
N SER A 11 0.91 5.13 3.47
CA SER A 11 -0.19 4.81 4.40
C SER A 11 -1.47 4.47 3.66
N PHE A 12 -1.79 5.16 2.56
CA PHE A 12 -2.92 4.82 1.70
C PHE A 12 -2.79 3.42 1.08
N GLY A 13 -1.59 2.99 0.69
CA GLY A 13 -1.35 1.62 0.24
C GLY A 13 -1.73 0.60 1.33
N VAL A 14 -1.36 0.87 2.59
CA VAL A 14 -1.77 0.05 3.75
C VAL A 14 -3.29 0.08 3.94
N THR A 15 -3.92 1.26 3.89
CA THR A 15 -5.37 1.39 4.00
C THR A 15 -6.12 0.66 2.90
N LEU A 16 -5.64 0.73 1.65
CA LEU A 16 -6.25 -0.01 0.54
C LEU A 16 -6.13 -1.53 0.75
N TRP A 17 -5.01 -1.98 1.31
CA TRP A 17 -4.84 -3.38 1.71
C TRP A 17 -5.85 -3.77 2.80
N GLU A 18 -6.01 -2.95 3.84
CA GLU A 18 -7.00 -3.17 4.91
C GLU A 18 -8.43 -3.23 4.37
N MET A 19 -8.79 -2.33 3.43
CA MET A 19 -10.10 -2.35 2.77
C MET A 19 -10.34 -3.69 2.03
N LEU A 20 -9.32 -4.22 1.34
CA LEU A 20 -9.45 -5.44 0.55
C LEU A 20 -9.27 -6.74 1.36
N THR A 21 -8.74 -6.67 2.58
CA THR A 21 -8.84 -7.75 3.58
C THR A 21 -10.09 -7.63 4.46
N LEU A 22 -10.94 -6.62 4.21
CA LEU A 22 -12.12 -6.27 5.01
C LEU A 22 -11.77 -6.04 6.48
N ALA A 23 -10.56 -5.51 6.75
CA ALA A 23 -10.00 -5.28 8.08
C ALA A 23 -10.06 -6.51 9.01
N ARG A 24 -10.03 -7.73 8.44
CA ARG A 24 -10.08 -8.98 9.22
C ARG A 24 -8.75 -9.33 9.86
N THR A 25 -7.66 -8.80 9.32
CA THR A 25 -6.28 -9.06 9.73
C THR A 25 -5.55 -7.73 9.88
N GLN A 26 -4.67 -7.63 10.87
CA GLN A 26 -3.83 -6.46 11.06
C GLN A 26 -2.69 -6.46 10.03
N PRO A 27 -2.26 -5.29 9.51
CA PRO A 27 -1.02 -5.19 8.76
C PRO A 27 0.15 -5.80 9.56
N HIS A 28 0.91 -6.70 8.94
CA HIS A 28 2.03 -7.40 9.57
C HIS A 28 1.67 -8.16 10.87
N GLU A 29 0.47 -8.74 10.99
CA GLU A 29 -0.02 -9.44 12.21
C GLU A 29 0.92 -10.49 12.84
N LYS A 30 1.91 -10.99 12.08
CA LYS A 30 2.89 -12.00 12.52
C LYS A 30 4.19 -11.40 13.05
N MET A 31 4.36 -10.09 12.98
CA MET A 31 5.53 -9.35 13.44
C MET A 31 5.22 -8.67 14.78
N SER A 32 6.22 -8.60 15.67
CA SER A 32 6.16 -7.68 16.80
C SER A 32 6.40 -6.24 16.32
N ASP A 33 6.13 -5.26 17.19
CA ASP A 33 6.40 -3.85 16.89
C ASP A 33 7.88 -3.62 16.52
N GLU A 34 8.81 -4.28 17.22
CA GLU A 34 10.24 -4.21 16.90
C GLU A 34 10.55 -4.81 15.53
N ALA A 35 9.93 -5.94 15.19
CA ALA A 35 10.12 -6.56 13.88
C ALA A 35 9.52 -5.72 12.74
N VAL A 36 8.46 -4.96 12.99
CA VAL A 36 7.93 -3.98 12.02
C VAL A 36 8.93 -2.82 11.82
N ILE A 37 9.54 -2.32 12.88
CA ILE A 37 10.58 -1.28 12.80
C ILE A 37 11.80 -1.79 12.01
N ASP A 38 12.22 -3.04 12.25
CA ASP A 38 13.32 -3.68 11.53
C ASP A 38 12.99 -3.86 10.03
N ASN A 39 11.76 -4.29 9.71
CA ASN A 39 11.27 -4.39 8.34
C ASN A 39 11.27 -3.05 7.58
N LEU A 40 10.92 -1.95 8.27
CA LEU A 40 11.02 -0.60 7.71
C LEU A 40 12.48 -0.20 7.46
N THR A 41 13.41 -0.67 8.29
CA THR A 41 14.85 -0.45 8.13
C THR A 41 15.38 -1.17 6.88
N HIS A 42 14.96 -2.41 6.63
CA HIS A 42 15.25 -3.12 5.37
C HIS A 42 14.72 -2.38 4.14
N THR A 43 13.50 -1.84 4.22
CA THR A 43 12.94 -1.00 3.15
C THR A 43 13.83 0.22 2.90
N TYR A 44 14.28 0.90 3.96
CA TYR A 44 15.14 2.08 3.83
C TYR A 44 16.51 1.77 3.20
N HIS A 45 17.08 0.62 3.56
CA HIS A 45 18.35 0.12 3.03
C HIS A 45 18.25 -0.46 1.61
N ASP A 46 17.05 -0.86 1.18
CA ASP A 46 16.79 -1.43 -0.15
C ASP A 46 17.61 -2.70 -0.41
N ASP A 47 17.70 -3.55 0.63
CA ASP A 47 18.52 -4.77 0.65
C ASP A 47 17.77 -6.03 0.19
N GLY A 48 16.49 -5.89 -0.17
CA GLY A 48 15.64 -6.98 -0.64
C GLY A 48 15.11 -7.89 0.47
N GLN A 49 15.36 -7.58 1.74
CA GLN A 49 14.86 -8.35 2.88
C GLN A 49 13.53 -7.84 3.41
N GLN A 50 13.02 -6.72 2.87
CA GLN A 50 11.73 -6.18 3.25
C GLN A 50 10.61 -7.17 2.92
N VAL A 51 9.71 -7.35 3.89
CA VAL A 51 8.50 -8.14 3.77
C VAL A 51 7.35 -7.19 3.53
N LEU A 52 6.75 -7.26 2.34
CA LEU A 52 5.54 -6.52 2.01
C LEU A 52 4.29 -7.21 2.56
N LEU A 53 3.20 -6.45 2.70
CA LEU A 53 1.89 -7.02 2.99
C LEU A 53 1.46 -7.95 1.83
N PRO A 54 0.93 -9.14 2.09
CA PRO A 54 0.61 -10.10 1.03
C PRO A 54 -0.60 -9.66 0.22
N GLN A 55 -0.68 -10.06 -1.04
CA GLN A 55 -1.85 -9.82 -1.88
C GLN A 55 -3.12 -10.43 -1.24
N PRO A 56 -4.18 -9.63 -0.98
CA PRO A 56 -5.45 -10.16 -0.47
C PRO A 56 -6.09 -11.14 -1.47
N MET A 57 -6.80 -12.17 -0.98
CA MET A 57 -7.32 -13.26 -1.84
C MET A 57 -8.20 -12.81 -3.01
N LEU A 58 -8.99 -11.75 -2.83
CA LEU A 58 -9.90 -11.23 -3.85
C LEU A 58 -9.38 -9.95 -4.53
N CYS A 59 -8.12 -9.57 -4.26
CA CYS A 59 -7.50 -8.39 -4.84
C CYS A 59 -7.00 -8.70 -6.26
N PRO A 60 -7.48 -7.98 -7.30
CA PRO A 60 -6.90 -8.09 -8.64
C PRO A 60 -5.42 -7.74 -8.63
N LYS A 61 -4.62 -8.42 -9.46
CA LYS A 61 -3.16 -8.25 -9.47
C LYS A 61 -2.75 -6.79 -9.67
N GLU A 62 -3.43 -6.05 -10.55
CA GLU A 62 -3.06 -4.68 -10.87
C GLU A 62 -3.34 -3.72 -9.71
N ILE A 63 -4.34 -4.02 -8.85
CA ILE A 63 -4.57 -3.24 -7.64
C ILE A 63 -3.45 -3.52 -6.62
N TYR A 64 -3.00 -4.76 -6.52
CA TYR A 64 -1.86 -5.11 -5.66
C TYR A 64 -0.54 -4.51 -6.18
N ASP A 65 -0.31 -4.51 -7.49
CA ASP A 65 0.84 -3.85 -8.10
C ASP A 65 0.85 -2.35 -7.75
N LEU A 66 -0.32 -1.68 -7.79
CA LEU A 66 -0.46 -0.30 -7.32
C LEU A 66 -0.09 -0.14 -5.83
N MET A 67 -0.52 -1.05 -4.95
CA MET A 67 -0.11 -1.02 -3.53
C MET A 67 1.41 -1.12 -3.40
N CYS A 68 2.05 -2.02 -4.13
CA CYS A 68 3.51 -2.16 -4.15
C CYS A 68 4.21 -0.89 -4.65
N GLU A 69 3.64 -0.17 -5.62
CA GLU A 69 4.14 1.13 -6.07
C GLU A 69 4.05 2.20 -4.96
N CYS A 70 2.99 2.19 -4.14
CA CYS A 70 2.87 3.06 -2.98
C CYS A 70 3.96 2.80 -1.92
N TRP A 71 4.50 1.58 -1.86
CA TRP A 71 5.53 1.15 -0.90
C TRP A 71 6.96 1.17 -1.45
N ARG A 72 7.21 1.92 -2.53
CA ARG A 72 8.57 2.12 -3.01
C ARG A 72 9.40 2.92 -2.01
N ARG A 73 10.67 2.53 -1.89
CA ARG A 73 11.66 3.20 -1.04
C ARG A 73 11.75 4.69 -1.39
N ASP A 74 12.08 5.00 -2.65
CA ASP A 74 12.16 6.38 -3.12
C ASP A 74 10.77 7.02 -3.15
N GLU A 75 10.62 8.14 -2.44
CA GLU A 75 9.38 8.90 -2.37
C GLU A 75 8.95 9.44 -3.75
N ALA A 76 9.90 9.71 -4.65
CA ALA A 76 9.63 10.20 -6.00
C ALA A 76 8.99 9.15 -6.90
N ASP A 77 9.30 7.87 -6.66
CA ASP A 77 8.80 6.73 -7.44
C ASP A 77 7.39 6.29 -7.03
N ARG A 78 6.89 6.77 -5.89
CA ARG A 78 5.51 6.52 -5.47
C ARG A 78 4.55 7.25 -6.41
N PRO A 79 3.36 6.72 -6.71
CA PRO A 79 2.35 7.47 -7.45
C PRO A 79 1.86 8.66 -6.61
N ASN A 80 1.26 9.66 -7.25
CA ASN A 80 0.52 10.70 -6.52
C ASN A 80 -0.96 10.31 -6.42
N PHE A 81 -1.71 10.95 -5.52
CA PHE A 81 -3.13 10.64 -5.33
C PHE A 81 -4.01 10.85 -6.58
N ARG A 82 -3.64 11.76 -7.49
CA ARG A 82 -4.38 11.96 -8.74
C ARG A 82 -4.26 10.71 -9.63
N ASP A 83 -3.07 10.16 -9.77
CA ASP A 83 -2.83 8.97 -10.58
C ASP A 83 -3.50 7.73 -9.97
N ILE A 84 -3.39 7.57 -8.64
CA ILE A 84 -4.10 6.53 -7.87
C ILE A 84 -5.60 6.62 -8.13
N HIS A 85 -6.18 7.81 -8.00
CA HIS A 85 -7.62 8.02 -8.17
C HIS A 85 -8.09 7.67 -9.58
N VAL A 86 -7.39 8.15 -10.62
CA VAL A 86 -7.72 7.85 -12.02
C VAL A 86 -7.63 6.35 -12.29
N PHE A 87 -6.60 5.68 -11.76
CA PHE A 87 -6.44 4.24 -11.90
C PHE A 87 -7.62 3.47 -11.26
N LEU A 88 -7.95 3.78 -10.01
CA LEU A 88 -9.04 3.12 -9.28
C LEU A 88 -10.41 3.38 -9.92
N GLN A 89 -10.67 4.61 -10.41
CA GLN A 89 -11.89 4.92 -11.16
C GLN A 89 -12.03 4.06 -12.42
N ARG A 90 -10.94 3.88 -13.18
CA ARG A 90 -10.94 3.04 -14.38
C ARG A 90 -11.18 1.57 -14.06
N LYS A 91 -10.74 1.08 -12.89
CA LYS A 91 -10.98 -0.30 -12.45
C LYS A 91 -12.38 -0.50 -11.88
N ASN A 92 -13.02 0.55 -11.38
CA ASN A 92 -14.40 0.56 -10.90
C ASN A 92 -15.41 1.08 -11.94
N HIS A 93 -15.18 0.84 -13.23
CA HIS A 93 -16.11 1.26 -14.29
C HIS A 93 -17.54 0.80 -13.97
N GLY A 94 -18.48 1.76 -13.93
CA GLY A 94 -19.89 1.50 -13.61
C GLY A 94 -20.28 1.79 -12.15
N TYR A 95 -19.32 2.02 -11.25
CA TYR A 95 -19.63 2.53 -9.91
C TYR A 95 -20.01 4.01 -9.98
N SER A 96 -21.29 4.31 -9.75
CA SER A 96 -21.78 5.67 -9.54
C SER A 96 -22.19 5.80 -8.08
N PRO A 97 -21.47 6.57 -7.25
CA PRO A 97 -21.86 6.78 -5.85
C PRO A 97 -23.16 7.57 -5.69
N GLN A 98 -23.74 8.06 -6.80
CA GLN A 98 -24.97 8.84 -6.87
C GLN A 98 -26.08 8.16 -7.69
N ALA A 99 -25.87 6.91 -8.15
CA ALA A 99 -26.94 6.12 -8.78
C ALA A 99 -27.71 5.30 -7.75
#